data_AF-A0A2G5TPB0-F1
#
_entry.id   AF-A0A2G5TPB0-F1
#
_cell.length_a   1.000
_cell.length_b   1.000
_cell.length_c   1.000
_cell.angle_alpha   90.00
_cell.angle_beta   90.00
_cell.angle_gamma   90.00
#
_symmetry.space_group_name_H-M   'P 1'
#
loop_
_entity.id
_entity.type
_entity.pdbx_description
1 polymer ?
#
loop_
_entity_poly.entity_id
_entity_poly.type
_entity_poly.pdbx_seq_one_letter_code
_entity_poly.pdbx_strand_id
1 'polypeptide(L)'
;MNCFLDVFRCVSKRRSVSPINLIDMPELVIEKILENLDFHSILNLRKVCHDLRDFVHHIKPSSHLTNIFIHVQSKLIAVELYFPSGPKSFDGQQTFYIDYHKTGNGCGLEFYKATKYEVRKVRRFFENEDFVTTAMNHLKILMNHQKAVLEFFRLEIEYYPNLAREFDRNMEPIAKEFLGEFKKILESRRSQIQVENFQMAAIRQDQVDQILPLVDSKVLQNIEVEKDNPMASFRMNDFEKFCHLTLASSRNRNSGSELSI
;
A
#
# COMPACT_ATOMS: atom_id res chain seq x y z
N MET A 1 -33.54 28.80 -7.37
CA MET A 1 -33.33 30.10 -6.70
C MET A 1 -31.90 30.08 -6.15
N ASN A 2 -31.12 31.13 -6.48
CA ASN A 2 -29.75 31.46 -6.04
C ASN A 2 -28.65 30.59 -6.70
N CYS A 3 -28.10 30.93 -7.87
CA CYS A 3 -27.25 32.09 -8.21
C CYS A 3 -26.05 32.27 -7.27
N PHE A 4 -24.92 31.64 -7.60
CA PHE A 4 -23.60 32.01 -7.04
C PHE A 4 -22.42 31.64 -7.98
N LEU A 5 -22.57 31.87 -9.29
CA LEU A 5 -21.47 31.68 -10.26
C LEU A 5 -21.43 32.81 -11.31
N ASP A 6 -21.27 34.05 -10.85
CA ASP A 6 -21.12 35.23 -11.73
C ASP A 6 -19.99 36.17 -11.27
N VAL A 7 -18.75 35.66 -11.13
CA VAL A 7 -17.58 36.53 -10.82
C VAL A 7 -16.38 36.35 -11.77
N PHE A 8 -16.40 35.42 -12.72
CA PHE A 8 -15.31 35.29 -13.71
C PHE A 8 -15.77 35.52 -15.16
N ARG A 9 -16.45 36.65 -15.42
CA ARG A 9 -16.56 37.20 -16.78
C ARG A 9 -15.28 37.96 -17.12
N CYS A 10 -14.26 37.25 -17.60
CA CYS A 10 -13.19 37.86 -18.38
C CYS A 10 -13.56 37.75 -19.86
N VAL A 11 -13.98 38.86 -20.46
CA VAL A 11 -14.26 38.94 -21.89
C VAL A 11 -12.92 38.89 -22.64
N SER A 12 -12.68 37.77 -23.30
CA SER A 12 -11.66 37.66 -24.35
C SER A 12 -12.23 36.76 -25.43
N LYS A 13 -12.42 37.31 -26.65
CA LYS A 13 -12.82 36.55 -27.84
C LYS A 13 -11.80 35.44 -28.10
N ARG A 14 -12.08 34.22 -27.65
CA ARG A 14 -11.44 32.98 -28.10
C ARG A 14 -12.55 32.01 -28.51
N ARG A 15 -12.35 31.31 -29.63
CA ARG A 15 -13.25 30.25 -30.14
C ARG A 15 -13.70 29.38 -28.96
N SER A 16 -15.01 29.18 -28.80
CA SER A 16 -15.58 28.33 -27.76
C SER A 16 -15.24 26.87 -28.06
N VAL A 17 -14.05 26.44 -27.69
CA VAL A 17 -13.75 25.03 -27.50
C VAL A 17 -14.41 24.68 -26.17
N SER A 18 -15.43 23.84 -26.20
CA SER A 18 -15.98 23.23 -24.98
C SER A 18 -14.81 22.65 -24.17
N PRO A 19 -14.77 22.83 -22.84
CA PRO A 19 -13.68 22.26 -22.05
C PRO A 19 -13.66 20.76 -22.28
N ILE A 20 -12.55 20.26 -22.84
CA ILE A 20 -12.33 18.83 -23.05
C ILE A 20 -12.13 18.22 -21.67
N ASN A 21 -13.07 17.39 -21.20
CA ASN A 21 -12.89 16.66 -19.97
C ASN A 21 -12.17 15.33 -20.24
N LEU A 22 -11.44 14.86 -19.23
CA LEU A 22 -10.75 13.57 -19.29
C LEU A 22 -11.70 12.40 -19.61
N ILE A 23 -12.93 12.47 -19.12
CA ILE A 23 -13.97 11.44 -19.28
C ILE A 23 -14.57 11.45 -20.70
N ASP A 24 -14.50 12.58 -21.40
CA ASP A 24 -14.99 12.71 -22.78
C ASP A 24 -13.97 12.16 -23.79
N MET A 25 -12.77 11.76 -23.34
CA MET A 25 -11.76 11.17 -24.21
C MET A 25 -12.03 9.67 -24.45
N PRO A 26 -11.62 9.13 -25.61
CA PRO A 26 -11.77 7.70 -25.89
C PRO A 26 -11.14 6.82 -24.79
N GLU A 27 -11.75 5.67 -24.49
CA GLU A 27 -11.31 4.76 -23.43
C GLU A 27 -9.82 4.39 -23.55
N LEU A 28 -9.34 4.14 -24.76
CA LEU A 28 -7.93 3.83 -25.05
C LEU A 28 -6.96 4.93 -24.57
N VAL A 29 -7.39 6.20 -24.61
CA VAL A 29 -6.57 7.33 -24.16
C VAL A 29 -6.49 7.32 -22.63
N ILE A 30 -7.62 7.12 -21.94
CA ILE A 30 -7.67 7.09 -20.47
C ILE A 30 -6.90 5.87 -19.95
N GLU A 31 -7.04 4.71 -20.59
CA GLU A 31 -6.26 3.52 -20.29
C GLU A 31 -4.75 3.81 -20.43
N LYS A 32 -4.34 4.46 -21.53
CA LYS A 32 -2.93 4.82 -21.71
C LYS A 32 -2.43 5.81 -20.67
N ILE A 33 -3.27 6.73 -20.21
CA ILE A 33 -2.92 7.63 -19.10
C ILE A 33 -2.73 6.82 -17.83
N LEU A 34 -3.68 5.96 -17.45
CA LEU A 34 -3.59 5.12 -16.25
C LEU A 34 -2.36 4.21 -16.27
N GLU A 35 -2.00 3.64 -17.43
CA GLU A 35 -0.78 2.85 -17.61
C GLU A 35 0.50 3.63 -17.34
N ASN A 36 0.49 4.96 -17.46
CA ASN A 36 1.67 5.80 -17.23
C ASN A 36 1.72 6.38 -15.81
N LEU A 37 0.60 6.39 -15.09
CA LEU A 37 0.56 6.87 -13.71
C LEU A 37 1.19 5.89 -12.72
N ASP A 38 1.63 6.44 -11.59
CA ASP A 38 1.95 5.65 -10.40
C ASP A 38 0.68 5.23 -9.66
N PHE A 39 0.83 4.25 -8.76
CA PHE A 39 -0.31 3.74 -8.01
C PHE A 39 -0.91 4.80 -7.07
N HIS A 40 -0.10 5.73 -6.55
CA HIS A 40 -0.59 6.84 -5.73
C HIS A 40 -1.58 7.72 -6.52
N SER A 41 -1.22 8.13 -7.73
CA SER A 41 -2.07 8.95 -8.60
C SER A 41 -3.34 8.19 -9.01
N ILE A 42 -3.24 6.90 -9.31
CA ILE A 42 -4.40 6.04 -9.58
C ILE A 42 -5.38 6.05 -8.39
N LEU A 43 -4.89 5.90 -7.16
CA LEU A 43 -5.73 5.95 -5.97
C LEU A 43 -6.36 7.33 -5.74
N ASN A 44 -5.68 8.41 -6.13
CA ASN A 44 -6.23 9.76 -6.05
C ASN A 44 -7.30 10.01 -7.13
N LEU A 45 -7.12 9.52 -8.35
CA LEU A 45 -8.13 9.65 -9.42
C LEU A 45 -9.48 9.06 -9.05
N ARG A 46 -9.48 7.94 -8.33
CA ARG A 46 -10.72 7.31 -7.80
C ARG A 46 -11.51 8.21 -6.84
N LYS A 47 -10.89 9.27 -6.30
CA LYS A 47 -11.52 10.21 -5.37
C LYS A 47 -12.01 11.48 -6.07
N VAL A 48 -11.68 11.68 -7.36
CA VAL A 48 -12.03 12.89 -8.10
C VAL A 48 -13.50 12.88 -8.52
N CYS A 49 -13.97 11.81 -9.18
CA CYS A 49 -15.38 11.64 -9.55
C CYS A 49 -15.78 10.16 -9.66
N HIS A 50 -17.09 9.91 -9.77
CA HIS A 50 -17.65 8.56 -9.90
C HIS A 50 -17.21 7.85 -11.19
N ASP A 51 -17.23 8.55 -12.33
CA ASP A 51 -16.89 7.93 -13.62
C ASP A 51 -15.42 7.47 -13.67
N LEU A 52 -14.48 8.28 -13.16
CA LEU A 52 -13.07 7.87 -13.06
C LEU A 52 -12.87 6.72 -12.09
N ARG A 53 -13.62 6.70 -10.99
CA ARG A 53 -13.58 5.59 -10.04
C ARG A 53 -14.05 4.29 -10.68
N ASP A 54 -15.13 4.36 -11.44
CA ASP A 54 -15.74 3.20 -12.10
C ASP A 54 -14.86 2.73 -13.26
N PHE A 55 -14.25 3.65 -14.01
CA PHE A 55 -13.26 3.34 -15.05
C PHE A 55 -12.01 2.65 -14.46
N VAL A 56 -11.43 3.19 -13.39
CA VAL A 56 -10.29 2.55 -12.70
C VAL A 56 -10.70 1.17 -12.13
N HIS A 57 -11.94 1.02 -11.66
CA HIS A 57 -12.46 -0.27 -11.20
C HIS A 57 -12.61 -1.28 -12.34
N HIS A 58 -12.95 -0.84 -13.54
CA HIS A 58 -13.07 -1.69 -14.72
C HIS A 58 -11.71 -2.13 -15.27
N ILE A 59 -10.82 -1.16 -15.56
CA ILE A 59 -9.49 -1.42 -16.14
C ILE A 59 -8.56 -2.13 -15.15
N LYS A 60 -8.65 -1.75 -13.87
CA LYS A 60 -7.77 -2.23 -12.79
C LYS A 60 -6.28 -2.07 -13.15
N PRO A 61 -5.78 -0.84 -13.36
CA PRO A 61 -4.36 -0.62 -13.65
C PRO A 61 -3.48 -1.25 -12.56
N SER A 62 -2.30 -1.74 -12.95
CA SER A 62 -1.40 -2.45 -12.03
C SER A 62 -0.90 -1.54 -10.91
N SER A 63 -0.81 -2.06 -9.69
CA SER A 63 -0.13 -1.34 -8.58
C SER A 63 1.39 -1.34 -8.70
N HIS A 64 1.95 -2.18 -9.57
CA HIS A 64 3.40 -2.32 -9.79
C HIS A 64 4.19 -2.69 -8.54
N LEU A 65 3.57 -3.23 -7.47
CA LEU A 65 4.34 -3.61 -6.29
C LEU A 65 5.33 -4.70 -6.67
N THR A 66 6.52 -4.58 -6.11
CA THR A 66 7.57 -5.62 -6.16
C THR A 66 7.52 -6.46 -4.90
N ASN A 67 7.26 -5.85 -3.73
CA ASN A 67 7.27 -6.56 -2.46
C ASN A 67 6.12 -6.09 -1.56
N ILE A 68 5.57 -7.04 -0.79
CA ILE A 68 4.54 -6.79 0.24
C ILE A 68 4.99 -7.48 1.50
N PHE A 69 5.18 -6.75 2.60
CA PHE A 69 5.38 -7.32 3.92
C PHE A 69 4.21 -6.94 4.82
N ILE A 70 3.62 -7.92 5.49
CA ILE A 70 2.52 -7.71 6.43
C ILE A 70 2.90 -8.34 7.76
N HIS A 71 2.88 -7.52 8.80
CA HIS A 71 3.11 -7.93 10.18
C HIS A 71 1.81 -7.81 10.97
N VAL A 72 1.39 -8.89 11.63
CA VAL A 72 0.15 -8.95 12.39
C VAL A 72 0.48 -9.23 13.85
N GLN A 73 0.02 -8.33 14.71
CA GLN A 73 0.06 -8.42 16.17
C GLN A 73 -1.35 -8.15 16.72
N SER A 74 -1.55 -8.43 18.02
CA SER A 74 -2.86 -8.32 18.68
C SER A 74 -3.47 -6.91 18.67
N LYS A 75 -2.64 -5.88 18.51
CA LYS A 75 -3.03 -4.45 18.54
C LYS A 75 -2.46 -3.64 17.38
N LEU A 76 -1.77 -4.28 16.44
CA LEU A 76 -1.09 -3.63 15.33
C LEU A 76 -1.14 -4.53 14.10
N ILE A 77 -1.52 -3.97 12.96
CA ILE A 77 -1.17 -4.52 11.66
C ILE A 77 -0.24 -3.51 10.99
N ALA A 78 0.98 -3.91 10.67
CA ALA A 78 1.91 -3.10 9.90
C ALA A 78 1.97 -3.65 8.46
N VAL A 79 1.90 -2.75 7.48
CA VAL A 79 2.01 -3.11 6.06
C VAL A 79 3.11 -2.27 5.42
N GLU A 80 4.07 -2.96 4.82
CA GLU A 80 5.18 -2.36 4.08
C GLU A 80 5.05 -2.73 2.61
N LEU A 81 5.04 -1.71 1.77
CA LEU A 81 4.83 -1.83 0.33
C LEU A 81 6.05 -1.30 -0.40
N TYR A 82 6.59 -2.10 -1.31
CA TYR A 82 7.73 -1.73 -2.13
C TYR A 82 7.32 -1.56 -3.58
N PHE A 83 7.86 -0.52 -4.19
CA PHE A 83 7.59 -0.11 -5.56
C PHE A 83 8.90 0.04 -6.33
N PRO A 84 8.88 -0.15 -7.66
CA PRO A 84 10.02 0.07 -8.51
C PRO A 84 10.54 1.50 -8.41
N SER A 85 11.83 1.68 -8.68
CA SER A 85 12.39 3.00 -8.89
C SER A 85 11.80 3.68 -10.15
N GLY A 86 11.89 5.01 -10.21
CA GLY A 86 11.47 5.78 -11.38
C GLY A 86 9.97 6.08 -11.44
N PRO A 87 9.36 6.20 -12.64
CA PRO A 87 7.98 6.68 -12.80
C PRO A 87 6.89 5.80 -12.17
N LYS A 88 7.23 4.56 -11.79
CA LYS A 88 6.32 3.60 -11.13
C LYS A 88 6.48 3.52 -9.61
N SER A 89 7.37 4.35 -9.05
CA SER A 89 7.44 4.58 -7.61
C SER A 89 6.14 5.19 -7.08
N PHE A 90 5.87 5.07 -5.78
CA PHE A 90 4.67 5.61 -5.15
C PHE A 90 4.90 7.03 -4.64
N ASP A 91 4.36 8.03 -5.34
CA ASP A 91 4.58 9.45 -5.02
C ASP A 91 6.08 9.79 -4.94
N GLY A 92 6.87 9.22 -5.86
CA GLY A 92 8.33 9.37 -5.90
C GLY A 92 9.10 8.49 -4.89
N GLN A 93 8.41 7.67 -4.10
CA GLN A 93 9.02 6.81 -3.08
C GLN A 93 8.97 5.33 -3.45
N GLN A 94 10.05 4.61 -3.17
CA GLN A 94 10.11 3.16 -3.40
C GLN A 94 9.46 2.35 -2.26
N THR A 95 9.13 3.00 -1.15
CA THR A 95 8.60 2.35 0.06
C THR A 95 7.43 3.13 0.61
N PHE A 96 6.35 2.45 0.98
CA PHE A 96 5.21 3.02 1.68
C PHE A 96 4.84 2.14 2.88
N TYR A 97 4.80 2.76 4.06
CA TYR A 97 4.54 2.09 5.33
C TYR A 97 3.24 2.58 5.92
N ILE A 98 2.41 1.66 6.41
CA ILE A 98 1.12 1.96 7.02
C ILE A 98 0.82 1.03 8.18
N ASP A 99 0.57 1.63 9.33
CA ASP A 99 0.29 0.95 10.59
C ASP A 99 -1.18 1.19 10.98
N TYR A 100 -1.85 0.10 11.34
CA TYR A 100 -3.23 0.09 11.85
C TYR A 100 -3.19 -0.34 13.30
N HIS A 101 -3.41 0.61 14.20
CA HIS A 101 -3.39 0.41 15.63
C HIS A 101 -4.80 0.18 16.16
N LYS A 102 -4.97 -0.85 16.97
CA LYS A 102 -6.14 -0.99 17.83
C LYS A 102 -6.10 0.09 18.90
N THR A 103 -7.17 0.87 18.99
CA THR A 103 -7.36 1.88 20.04
C THR A 103 -8.62 1.57 20.84
N GLY A 104 -8.89 2.35 21.89
CA GLY A 104 -10.02 2.11 22.79
C GLY A 104 -11.38 1.98 22.09
N ASN A 105 -11.71 2.92 21.20
CA ASN A 105 -12.99 2.96 20.48
C ASN A 105 -12.83 3.06 18.95
N GLY A 106 -11.77 2.51 18.38
CA GLY A 106 -11.58 2.60 16.93
C GLY A 106 -10.22 2.13 16.41
N CYS A 107 -9.87 2.63 15.22
CA CYS A 107 -8.62 2.35 14.52
C CYS A 107 -7.78 3.61 14.39
N GLY A 108 -6.56 3.59 14.95
CA GLY A 108 -5.53 4.57 14.68
C GLY A 108 -4.76 4.18 13.42
N LEU A 109 -4.66 5.07 12.44
CA LEU A 109 -3.88 4.85 11.23
C LEU A 109 -2.66 5.76 11.23
N GLU A 110 -1.49 5.20 10.99
CA GLU A 110 -0.22 5.93 10.97
C GLU A 110 0.56 5.60 9.70
N PHE A 111 1.05 6.61 8.98
CA PHE A 111 1.86 6.42 7.78
C PHE A 111 2.76 7.62 7.53
N TYR A 112 3.77 7.45 6.69
CA TYR A 112 4.70 8.52 6.32
C TYR A 112 4.35 9.08 4.96
N LYS A 113 4.36 10.42 4.85
CA LYS A 113 4.21 11.13 3.59
C LYS A 113 5.46 11.95 3.34
N ALA A 114 6.17 11.66 2.25
CA ALA A 114 7.23 12.54 1.78
C ALA A 114 6.62 13.77 1.11
N THR A 115 7.27 14.90 1.32
CA THR A 115 7.08 16.13 0.56
C THR A 115 8.43 16.51 -0.03
N LYS A 116 8.46 17.57 -0.85
CA LYS A 116 9.72 18.08 -1.41
C LYS A 116 10.77 18.43 -0.35
N TYR A 117 10.37 18.72 0.89
CA TYR A 117 11.23 19.29 1.93
C TYR A 117 11.38 18.40 3.17
N GLU A 118 10.41 17.53 3.46
CA GLU A 118 10.39 16.72 4.67
C GLU A 118 9.59 15.43 4.50
N VAL A 119 9.89 14.44 5.33
CA VAL A 119 9.04 13.27 5.55
C VAL A 119 8.22 13.52 6.80
N ARG A 120 6.90 13.64 6.64
CA ARG A 120 5.98 13.87 7.75
C ARG A 120 5.24 12.60 8.11
N LYS A 121 5.19 12.33 9.40
CA LYS A 121 4.31 11.33 10.00
C LYS A 121 2.87 11.82 10.02
N VAL A 122 1.97 11.09 9.38
CA VAL A 122 0.54 11.39 9.29
C VAL A 122 -0.21 10.40 10.17
N ARG A 123 -1.11 10.92 11.01
CA ARG A 123 -2.00 10.13 11.85
C ARG A 123 -3.45 10.43 11.47
N ARG A 124 -4.26 9.38 11.38
CA ARG A 124 -5.72 9.47 11.26
C ARG A 124 -6.35 8.58 12.30
N PHE A 125 -7.57 8.91 12.67
CA PHE A 125 -8.36 8.14 13.61
C PHE A 125 -9.71 7.86 12.98
N PHE A 126 -10.11 6.59 13.01
CA PHE A 126 -11.39 6.12 12.54
C PHE A 126 -12.19 5.64 13.75
N GLU A 127 -13.13 6.46 14.20
CA GLU A 127 -13.96 6.17 15.36
C GLU A 127 -14.95 5.05 15.04
N ASN A 128 -15.14 4.12 15.97
CA ASN A 128 -16.00 2.94 15.86
C ASN A 128 -15.65 2.00 14.69
N GLU A 129 -14.46 2.14 14.10
CA GLU A 129 -13.95 1.25 13.07
C GLU A 129 -12.96 0.26 13.66
N ASP A 130 -13.11 -1.01 13.31
CA ASP A 130 -12.16 -2.05 13.70
C ASP A 130 -10.87 -1.96 12.84
N PHE A 131 -9.72 -2.16 13.49
CA PHE A 131 -8.42 -2.00 12.84
C PHE A 131 -8.10 -3.11 11.84
N VAL A 132 -8.55 -4.35 12.09
CA VAL A 132 -8.40 -5.47 11.14
C VAL A 132 -9.26 -5.20 9.91
N THR A 133 -10.54 -4.86 10.13
CA THR A 133 -11.48 -4.52 9.06
C THR A 133 -10.97 -3.34 8.22
N THR A 134 -10.44 -2.30 8.86
CA THR A 134 -9.86 -1.14 8.19
C THR A 134 -8.66 -1.54 7.32
N ALA A 135 -7.74 -2.36 7.86
CA ALA A 135 -6.59 -2.88 7.13
C ALA A 135 -7.03 -3.74 5.93
N MET A 136 -8.01 -4.63 6.12
CA MET A 136 -8.54 -5.50 5.07
C MET A 136 -9.18 -4.70 3.93
N ASN A 137 -9.91 -3.64 4.23
CA ASN A 137 -10.51 -2.77 3.21
C ASN A 137 -9.44 -2.12 2.31
N HIS A 138 -8.32 -1.67 2.90
CA HIS A 138 -7.22 -1.10 2.15
C HIS A 138 -6.43 -2.17 1.37
N LEU A 139 -6.12 -3.32 1.99
CA LEU A 139 -5.45 -4.44 1.34
C LEU A 139 -6.30 -5.01 0.19
N LYS A 140 -7.63 -5.04 0.32
CA LYS A 140 -8.54 -5.46 -0.76
C LYS A 140 -8.39 -4.58 -1.99
N ILE A 141 -8.28 -3.26 -1.80
CA ILE A 141 -8.01 -2.34 -2.91
C ILE A 141 -6.65 -2.67 -3.52
N LEU A 142 -5.62 -2.75 -2.70
CA LEU A 142 -4.25 -3.03 -3.15
C LEU A 142 -4.17 -4.31 -3.98
N MET A 143 -4.65 -5.42 -3.42
CA MET A 143 -4.57 -6.75 -4.02
C MET A 143 -5.41 -6.85 -5.30
N ASN A 144 -6.52 -6.11 -5.42
CA ASN A 144 -7.29 -6.07 -6.67
C ASN A 144 -6.55 -5.40 -7.83
N HIS A 145 -5.55 -4.57 -7.54
CA HIS A 145 -4.71 -3.91 -8.52
C HIS A 145 -3.35 -4.61 -8.71
N GLN A 146 -2.96 -5.53 -7.81
CA GLN A 146 -1.70 -6.27 -7.95
C GLN A 146 -1.81 -7.39 -9.01
N LYS A 147 -1.42 -7.06 -10.23
CA LYS A 147 -1.37 -7.98 -11.39
C LYS A 147 0.04 -8.48 -11.72
N ALA A 148 1.07 -7.71 -11.36
CA ALA A 148 2.46 -8.10 -11.61
C ALA A 148 2.90 -9.21 -10.65
N VAL A 149 3.89 -10.00 -11.09
CA VAL A 149 4.58 -10.96 -10.23
C VAL A 149 5.29 -10.18 -9.13
N LEU A 150 5.03 -10.55 -7.87
CA LEU A 150 5.77 -10.02 -6.73
C LEU A 150 7.12 -10.72 -6.65
N GLU A 151 8.19 -9.97 -6.42
CA GLU A 151 9.49 -10.52 -6.09
C GLU A 151 9.43 -11.18 -4.71
N PHE A 152 8.76 -10.55 -3.74
CA PHE A 152 8.67 -11.07 -2.37
C PHE A 152 7.31 -10.80 -1.74
N PHE A 153 6.74 -11.81 -1.07
CA PHE A 153 5.57 -11.65 -0.21
C PHE A 153 5.86 -12.29 1.15
N ARG A 154 5.81 -11.48 2.20
CA ARG A 154 6.04 -11.90 3.58
C ARG A 154 4.79 -11.64 4.42
N LEU A 155 4.32 -12.68 5.12
CA LEU A 155 3.25 -12.57 6.11
C LEU A 155 3.75 -13.11 7.44
N GLU A 156 3.89 -12.23 8.43
CA GLU A 156 4.34 -12.57 9.78
C GLU A 156 3.18 -12.38 10.76
N ILE A 157 2.85 -13.43 11.51
CA ILE A 157 1.82 -13.43 12.55
C ILE A 157 2.50 -13.80 13.88
N GLU A 158 2.71 -12.81 14.75
CA GLU A 158 3.53 -12.96 15.96
C GLU A 158 2.70 -12.83 17.26
N TYR A 159 2.96 -13.71 18.25
CA TYR A 159 2.36 -13.63 19.60
C TYR A 159 3.03 -12.63 20.54
N TYR A 160 4.26 -12.21 20.21
CA TYR A 160 5.14 -11.50 21.13
C TYR A 160 5.48 -10.12 20.56
N PRO A 161 4.61 -9.10 20.75
CA PRO A 161 4.98 -7.74 20.40
C PRO A 161 6.21 -7.33 21.20
N ASN A 162 7.18 -6.75 20.50
CA ASN A 162 8.50 -6.35 21.01
C ASN A 162 8.50 -5.87 22.47
N LEU A 163 9.43 -6.44 23.25
CA LEU A 163 9.94 -6.07 24.60
C LEU A 163 9.29 -6.69 25.85
N ALA A 164 8.06 -7.22 25.81
CA ALA A 164 7.50 -7.90 26.98
C ALA A 164 7.18 -9.35 26.63
N ARG A 165 7.74 -10.29 27.39
CA ARG A 165 7.52 -11.75 27.29
C ARG A 165 6.07 -12.17 27.65
N GLU A 166 5.09 -11.31 27.37
CA GLU A 166 3.69 -11.53 27.66
C GLU A 166 3.03 -12.08 26.39
N PHE A 167 2.73 -13.38 26.44
CA PHE A 167 1.87 -14.03 25.47
C PHE A 167 0.54 -13.27 25.39
N ASP A 168 0.26 -12.60 24.28
CA ASP A 168 -1.02 -11.93 24.11
C ASP A 168 -2.09 -12.95 23.75
N ARG A 169 -2.93 -13.30 24.73
CA ARG A 169 -4.06 -14.24 24.55
C ARG A 169 -5.06 -13.77 23.49
N ASN A 170 -5.03 -12.48 23.11
CA ASN A 170 -5.89 -11.93 22.07
C ASN A 170 -5.34 -12.16 20.67
N MET A 171 -4.14 -12.74 20.51
CA MET A 171 -3.57 -12.94 19.18
C MET A 171 -4.28 -14.02 18.36
N GLU A 172 -4.70 -15.14 18.94
CA GLU A 172 -5.40 -16.21 18.18
C GLU A 172 -6.70 -15.70 17.52
N PRO A 173 -7.59 -14.97 18.23
CA PRO A 173 -8.76 -14.36 17.59
C PRO A 173 -8.41 -13.40 16.45
N ILE A 174 -7.39 -12.55 16.64
CA ILE A 174 -6.96 -11.56 15.64
C ILE A 174 -6.34 -12.24 14.42
N ALA A 175 -5.49 -13.25 14.62
CA ALA A 175 -4.93 -14.06 13.55
C ALA A 175 -6.02 -14.77 12.74
N LYS A 176 -7.02 -15.35 13.43
CA LYS A 176 -8.17 -15.99 12.78
C LYS A 176 -8.98 -15.01 11.95
N GLU A 177 -9.28 -13.83 12.50
CA GLU A 177 -10.01 -12.77 11.80
C GLU A 177 -9.24 -12.28 10.57
N PHE A 178 -7.96 -11.92 10.75
CA PHE A 178 -7.08 -11.46 9.69
C PHE A 178 -6.97 -12.50 8.56
N LEU A 179 -6.62 -13.75 8.88
CA LEU A 179 -6.45 -14.81 7.88
C LEU A 179 -7.76 -15.12 7.17
N GLY A 180 -8.89 -15.11 7.89
CA GLY A 180 -10.21 -15.33 7.31
C GLY A 180 -10.59 -14.25 6.28
N GLU A 181 -10.39 -12.97 6.62
CA GLU A 181 -10.69 -11.88 5.69
C GLU A 181 -9.66 -11.78 4.55
N PHE A 182 -8.37 -11.98 4.85
CA PHE A 182 -7.33 -11.94 3.84
C PHE A 182 -7.49 -13.09 2.83
N LYS A 183 -7.80 -14.30 3.30
CA LYS A 183 -8.17 -15.45 2.44
C LYS A 183 -9.30 -15.10 1.48
N LYS A 184 -10.39 -14.47 1.96
CA LYS A 184 -11.49 -14.03 1.08
C LYS A 184 -11.03 -13.02 0.03
N ILE A 185 -10.14 -12.09 0.38
CA ILE A 185 -9.54 -11.16 -0.59
C ILE A 185 -8.82 -11.94 -1.68
N LEU A 186 -7.99 -12.90 -1.31
CA LEU A 186 -7.21 -13.71 -2.24
C LEU A 186 -8.07 -14.61 -3.13
N GLU A 187 -9.08 -15.28 -2.56
CA GLU A 187 -10.03 -16.13 -3.29
C GLU A 187 -10.89 -15.32 -4.28
N SER A 188 -11.17 -14.05 -3.99
CA SER A 188 -11.96 -13.19 -4.88
C SER A 188 -11.18 -12.71 -6.13
N ARG A 189 -9.87 -12.95 -6.19
CA ARG A 189 -9.03 -12.58 -7.32
C ARG A 189 -9.34 -13.48 -8.52
N ARG A 190 -9.12 -12.94 -9.73
CA ARG A 190 -9.25 -13.71 -10.99
C ARG A 190 -8.15 -14.77 -11.15
N SER A 191 -7.03 -14.60 -10.46
CA SER A 191 -5.89 -15.49 -10.47
C SER A 191 -5.25 -15.54 -9.08
N GLN A 192 -4.58 -16.65 -8.80
CA GLN A 192 -3.70 -16.79 -7.64
C GLN A 192 -2.66 -15.66 -7.59
N ILE A 193 -2.15 -15.36 -6.39
CA ILE A 193 -1.06 -14.39 -6.27
C ILE A 193 0.19 -14.98 -6.91
N GLN A 194 0.78 -14.25 -7.83
CA GLN A 194 2.05 -14.59 -8.45
C GLN A 194 3.16 -13.96 -7.61
N VAL A 195 4.01 -14.81 -7.02
CA VAL A 195 5.15 -14.39 -6.21
C VAL A 195 6.32 -15.34 -6.38
N GLU A 196 7.53 -14.80 -6.48
CA GLU A 196 8.76 -15.58 -6.61
C GLU A 196 9.27 -16.10 -5.26
N ASN A 197 9.25 -15.25 -4.23
CA ASN A 197 9.71 -15.60 -2.89
C ASN A 197 8.58 -15.41 -1.87
N PHE A 198 8.03 -16.51 -1.38
CA PHE A 198 6.97 -16.48 -0.38
C PHE A 198 7.51 -16.87 1.00
N GLN A 199 7.27 -16.02 1.99
CA GLN A 199 7.62 -16.29 3.38
C GLN A 199 6.39 -16.12 4.27
N MET A 200 6.18 -17.08 5.16
CA MET A 200 5.11 -17.01 6.15
C MET A 200 5.62 -17.48 7.51
N ALA A 201 5.55 -16.59 8.50
CA ALA A 201 5.71 -16.97 9.90
C ALA A 201 4.32 -17.17 10.50
N ALA A 202 4.02 -18.40 10.90
CA ALA A 202 2.72 -18.79 11.42
C ALA A 202 2.83 -19.51 12.76
N ILE A 203 1.73 -19.49 13.50
CA ILE A 203 1.62 -20.09 14.83
C ILE A 203 1.32 -21.58 14.69
N ARG A 204 0.35 -21.88 13.82
CA ARG A 204 -0.19 -23.21 13.57
C ARG A 204 -0.13 -23.50 12.09
N GLN A 205 0.09 -24.76 11.75
CA GLN A 205 0.24 -25.19 10.36
C GLN A 205 -1.01 -24.92 9.52
N ASP A 206 -2.20 -25.03 10.10
CA ASP A 206 -3.47 -24.75 9.42
C ASP A 206 -3.67 -23.26 9.08
N GLN A 207 -2.88 -22.35 9.66
CA GLN A 207 -2.83 -20.96 9.23
C GLN A 207 -2.10 -20.81 7.89
N VAL A 208 -1.02 -21.58 7.71
CA VAL A 208 -0.28 -21.63 6.43
C VAL A 208 -1.16 -22.22 5.35
N ASP A 209 -1.91 -23.27 5.67
CA ASP A 209 -2.84 -23.95 4.75
C ASP A 209 -3.98 -23.03 4.26
N GLN A 210 -4.24 -21.90 4.93
CA GLN A 210 -5.23 -20.92 4.47
C GLN A 210 -4.72 -20.00 3.36
N ILE A 211 -3.40 -19.79 3.27
CA ILE A 211 -2.79 -18.81 2.36
C ILE A 211 -1.99 -19.50 1.26
N LEU A 212 -1.16 -20.49 1.62
CA LEU A 212 -0.22 -21.13 0.69
C LEU A 212 -0.90 -21.69 -0.58
N PRO A 213 -2.08 -22.34 -0.52
CA PRO A 213 -2.77 -22.82 -1.73
C PRO A 213 -3.25 -21.70 -2.68
N LEU A 214 -3.24 -20.44 -2.25
CA LEU A 214 -3.67 -19.28 -3.03
C LEU A 214 -2.49 -18.58 -3.74
N VAL A 215 -1.27 -19.11 -3.58
CA VAL A 215 -0.05 -18.70 -4.27
C VAL A 215 0.13 -19.53 -5.55
N ASP A 216 0.49 -18.88 -6.66
CA ASP A 216 0.74 -19.52 -7.94
C ASP A 216 2.10 -20.24 -7.94
N SER A 217 2.06 -21.55 -7.80
CA SER A 217 3.25 -22.41 -7.82
C SER A 217 4.10 -22.33 -9.09
N LYS A 218 3.59 -21.79 -10.21
CA LYS A 218 4.32 -21.75 -11.49
C LYS A 218 5.46 -20.73 -11.52
N VAL A 219 5.33 -19.66 -10.75
CA VAL A 219 6.32 -18.57 -10.67
C VAL A 219 7.14 -18.61 -9.39
N LEU A 220 6.75 -19.49 -8.46
CA LEU A 220 7.33 -19.60 -7.13
C LEU A 220 8.71 -20.26 -7.21
N GLN A 221 9.70 -19.57 -6.67
CA GLN A 221 11.11 -20.00 -6.63
C GLN A 221 11.48 -20.48 -5.23
N ASN A 222 11.07 -19.74 -4.19
CA ASN A 222 11.40 -20.04 -2.80
C ASN A 222 10.17 -19.97 -1.91
N ILE A 223 10.08 -20.92 -0.96
CA ILE A 223 9.06 -20.97 0.07
C ILE A 223 9.77 -21.12 1.41
N GLU A 224 9.51 -20.18 2.32
CA GLU A 224 9.97 -20.25 3.70
C GLU A 224 8.77 -20.22 4.63
N VAL A 225 8.61 -21.28 5.43
CA VAL A 225 7.56 -21.36 6.45
C VAL A 225 8.24 -21.48 7.78
N GLU A 226 8.10 -20.44 8.58
CA GLU A 226 8.67 -20.37 9.91
C GLU A 226 7.58 -20.56 10.95
N LYS A 227 7.95 -21.20 12.05
CA LYS A 227 7.16 -21.14 13.27
C LYS A 227 7.50 -19.83 13.97
N ASP A 228 6.49 -19.11 14.46
CA ASP A 228 6.71 -17.93 15.30
C ASP A 228 7.76 -18.24 16.38
N ASN A 229 8.89 -17.53 16.33
CA ASN A 229 10.01 -17.71 17.24
C ASN A 229 10.15 -16.47 18.14
N PRO A 230 9.75 -16.55 19.42
CA PRO A 230 9.83 -15.43 20.36
C PRO A 230 11.23 -14.83 20.56
N MET A 231 12.29 -15.50 20.10
CA MET A 231 13.68 -15.06 20.27
C MET A 231 14.23 -14.25 19.08
N ALA A 232 13.54 -14.24 17.93
CA ALA A 232 14.03 -13.66 16.68
C ALA A 232 13.49 -12.26 16.38
N SER A 233 12.65 -11.69 17.26
CA SER A 233 11.89 -10.47 16.95
C SER A 233 12.80 -9.31 16.52
N PHE A 234 12.47 -8.75 15.36
CA PHE A 234 13.26 -7.74 14.67
C PHE A 234 13.43 -6.46 15.50
N ARG A 235 14.66 -5.92 15.46
CA ARG A 235 15.00 -4.60 15.98
C ARG A 235 14.42 -3.53 15.06
N MET A 236 13.46 -2.75 15.55
CA MET A 236 12.99 -1.51 14.89
C MET A 236 14.09 -0.44 14.62
N ASN A 237 15.33 -0.67 15.04
CA ASN A 237 16.42 0.30 14.97
C ASN A 237 17.01 0.54 13.57
N ASP A 238 16.63 -0.24 12.55
CA ASP A 238 17.09 -0.01 11.18
C ASP A 238 16.21 0.97 10.38
N PHE A 239 15.01 1.29 10.90
CA PHE A 239 14.02 2.15 10.25
C PHE A 239 14.40 3.64 10.28
N GLU A 240 14.96 4.12 11.39
CA GLU A 240 15.42 5.51 11.49
C GLU A 240 16.65 5.79 10.61
N LYS A 241 17.48 4.78 10.32
CA LYS A 241 18.66 4.95 9.45
C LYS A 241 18.29 5.14 7.98
N PHE A 242 17.22 4.51 7.48
CA PHE A 242 16.88 4.58 6.05
C PHE A 242 16.25 5.90 5.62
N CYS A 243 15.42 6.53 6.46
CA CYS A 243 14.91 7.88 6.20
C CYS A 243 16.05 8.92 6.13
N HIS A 244 17.13 8.73 6.89
CA HIS A 244 18.30 9.60 6.84
C HIS A 244 19.22 9.35 5.63
N LEU A 245 19.35 8.11 5.14
CA LEU A 245 20.23 7.78 4.01
C LEU A 245 19.71 8.33 2.67
N THR A 246 18.39 8.36 2.46
CA THR A 246 17.80 8.92 1.23
C THR A 246 18.02 10.44 1.14
N LEU A 247 18.05 11.15 2.28
CA LEU A 247 18.35 12.60 2.35
C LEU A 247 19.85 12.92 2.15
N ALA A 248 20.76 12.02 2.50
CA ALA A 248 22.19 12.21 2.26
C ALA A 248 22.55 12.08 0.76
N SER A 249 21.88 11.17 0.04
CA SER A 249 22.13 10.94 -1.38
C SER A 249 21.64 12.07 -2.32
N SER A 250 20.70 12.89 -1.86
CA SER A 250 20.21 14.06 -2.60
C SER A 250 21.03 15.33 -2.34
N ARG A 251 21.71 15.44 -1.19
CA ARG A 251 22.65 16.54 -0.91
C ARG A 251 23.99 16.38 -1.64
N ASN A 252 24.50 15.15 -1.80
CA ASN A 252 25.79 14.91 -2.46
C ASN A 252 25.78 14.99 -4.00
N ARG A 253 24.62 15.14 -4.65
CA ARG A 253 24.55 15.39 -6.11
C ARG A 253 24.60 16.88 -6.48
N ASN A 254 24.53 17.79 -5.50
CA ASN A 254 24.53 19.25 -5.74
C ASN A 254 25.83 19.97 -5.31
N SER A 255 26.91 19.24 -4.98
CA SER A 255 28.20 19.84 -4.60
C SER A 255 29.33 19.54 -5.60
N GLY A 256 29.01 19.09 -6.81
CA GLY A 256 30.00 18.69 -7.82
C GLY A 256 29.88 19.45 -9.14
N SER A 257 29.94 20.78 -9.13
CA SER A 257 30.26 21.57 -10.33
C SER A 257 30.69 23.00 -9.98
N GLU A 258 31.85 23.14 -9.33
CA GLU A 258 32.70 24.32 -9.48
C GLU A 258 34.11 23.82 -9.80
N LEU A 259 34.44 23.82 -11.08
CA LEU A 259 35.80 23.75 -11.60
C LEU A 259 35.92 24.81 -12.70
N SER A 260 36.59 25.90 -12.32
CA SER A 260 37.65 26.59 -13.09
C SER A 260 37.37 26.95 -14.55
N ILE A 261 37.17 28.24 -14.84
CA ILE A 261 38.14 29.15 -15.52
C ILE A 261 37.94 30.55 -14.95
#